data_AF-A0AAV1L404-F1
#
_entry.id   AF-A0AAV1L404-F1
#
_cell.length_a   1.000
_cell.length_b   1.000
_cell.length_c   1.000
_cell.angle_alpha   90.00
_cell.angle_beta   90.00
_cell.angle_gamma   90.00
#
_symmetry.space_group_name_H-M   'P 1'
#
loop_
_entity.id
_entity.type
_entity.pdbx_description
1 polymer ?
#
loop_
_entity_poly.entity_id
_entity_poly.type
_entity_poly.pdbx_seq_one_letter_code
_entity_poly.pdbx_strand_id
1 'polypeptide(L)'
;MAKQSKLVILLAVLAFVQGSRGHARTFTRCQLSRELLRYNFPRSLIPTWVCLIEHASGRTTDKVTNHNNSYTSYGLFQINNKEWCKKGRKGGHCSMKCEDLLNEDLADDVRCAKRIYDRVGFKAWPSSYAYCKEKSLPDLSRC
;
A
#
# COMPACT_ATOMS: atom_id res chain seq x y z
N MET A 1 -37.57 -40.32 5.32
CA MET A 1 -36.15 -40.38 5.75
C MET A 1 -35.33 -39.46 4.85
N ALA A 2 -34.52 -38.62 5.47
CA ALA A 2 -33.88 -37.44 4.91
C ALA A 2 -32.81 -37.76 3.87
N LYS A 3 -32.92 -37.20 2.65
CA LYS A 3 -31.83 -37.24 1.66
C LYS A 3 -31.64 -35.96 0.85
N GLN A 4 -32.28 -34.86 1.25
CA GLN A 4 -32.23 -33.57 0.53
C GLN A 4 -31.40 -32.49 1.24
N SER A 5 -30.86 -32.76 2.44
CA SER A 5 -30.24 -31.70 3.26
C SER A 5 -28.73 -31.55 3.09
N LYS A 6 -28.01 -32.49 2.45
CA LYS A 6 -26.54 -32.38 2.31
C LYS A 6 -26.10 -31.52 1.12
N LEU A 7 -26.85 -31.57 0.01
CA LEU A 7 -26.48 -30.87 -1.23
C LEU A 7 -26.71 -29.35 -1.11
N VAL A 8 -27.78 -28.93 -0.42
CA VAL A 8 -28.10 -27.52 -0.17
C VAL A 8 -27.06 -26.87 0.76
N ILE A 9 -26.56 -27.61 1.75
CA ILE A 9 -25.52 -27.11 2.67
C ILE A 9 -24.19 -26.89 1.94
N LEU A 10 -23.83 -27.77 1.00
CA LEU A 10 -22.59 -27.63 0.20
C LEU A 10 -22.62 -26.40 -0.73
N LEU A 11 -23.78 -26.06 -1.31
CA LEU A 11 -23.92 -24.87 -2.16
C LEU A 11 -23.92 -23.56 -1.36
N ALA A 12 -24.42 -23.56 -0.12
CA ALA A 12 -24.41 -22.38 0.74
C ALA A 12 -23.00 -21.99 1.22
N VAL A 13 -22.09 -22.95 1.38
CA VAL A 13 -20.70 -22.70 1.82
C VAL A 13 -19.82 -22.14 0.68
N LEU A 14 -20.14 -22.44 -0.58
CA LEU A 14 -19.38 -21.95 -1.75
C LEU A 14 -19.70 -20.49 -2.13
N ALA A 15 -20.73 -19.87 -1.57
CA ALA A 15 -21.14 -18.50 -1.90
C ALA A 15 -20.40 -17.40 -1.10
N PHE A 16 -19.58 -17.75 -0.11
CA PHE A 16 -18.88 -16.78 0.74
C PHE A 16 -17.45 -16.44 0.32
N VAL A 17 -17.02 -16.80 -0.90
CA VAL A 17 -15.79 -16.27 -1.49
C VAL A 17 -16.10 -14.99 -2.28
N GLN A 18 -16.82 -14.06 -1.63
CA GLN A 18 -16.79 -12.67 -2.10
C GLN A 18 -15.40 -12.14 -1.76
N GLY A 19 -14.50 -12.17 -2.74
CA GLY A 19 -13.25 -11.45 -2.65
C GLY A 19 -13.58 -10.00 -2.31
N SER A 20 -13.28 -9.59 -1.08
CA SER A 20 -13.42 -8.22 -0.62
C SER A 20 -12.61 -7.34 -1.56
N ARG A 21 -13.29 -6.69 -2.50
CA ARG A 21 -12.74 -5.52 -3.19
C ARG A 21 -12.56 -4.49 -2.09
N GLY A 22 -11.38 -4.45 -1.50
CA GLY A 22 -11.04 -3.50 -0.45
C GLY A 22 -11.44 -2.11 -0.94
N HIS A 23 -12.23 -1.40 -0.14
CA HIS A 23 -12.55 -0.02 -0.46
C HIS A 23 -11.24 0.79 -0.48
N ALA A 24 -11.22 1.88 -1.25
CA ALA A 24 -10.10 2.81 -1.22
C ALA A 24 -10.15 3.61 0.08
N ARG A 25 -9.03 3.75 0.78
CA ARG A 25 -8.93 4.58 1.98
C ARG A 25 -8.03 5.78 1.72
N THR A 26 -8.57 6.99 1.89
CA THR A 26 -7.79 8.23 1.91
C THR A 26 -7.56 8.67 3.35
N PHE A 27 -6.30 8.79 3.76
CA PHE A 27 -5.94 9.23 5.11
C PHE A 27 -5.86 10.76 5.21
N THR A 28 -6.26 11.29 6.36
CA THR A 28 -5.75 12.61 6.79
C THR A 28 -4.28 12.50 7.19
N ARG A 29 -3.58 13.64 7.26
CA ARG A 29 -2.18 13.68 7.68
C ARG A 29 -1.93 13.02 9.04
N CYS A 30 -2.78 13.31 10.03
CA CYS A 30 -2.63 12.75 11.38
C CYS A 30 -3.06 11.27 11.46
N GLN A 31 -4.03 10.83 10.67
CA GLN A 31 -4.34 9.40 10.57
C GLN A 31 -3.17 8.64 9.97
N LEU A 32 -2.57 9.17 8.89
CA LEU A 32 -1.41 8.56 8.26
C LEU A 32 -0.21 8.49 9.22
N SER A 33 0.12 9.58 9.92
CA SER A 33 1.24 9.57 10.88
C SER A 33 1.04 8.55 12.00
N ARG A 34 -0.19 8.43 12.53
CA ARG A 34 -0.53 7.43 13.56
C ARG A 34 -0.47 6.00 13.04
N GLU A 35 -0.93 5.74 11.81
CA GLU A 35 -0.78 4.42 11.20
C GLU A 35 0.69 4.06 11.01
N LEU A 36 1.53 4.98 10.51
CA LEU A 36 2.97 4.72 10.38
C LEU A 36 3.62 4.44 11.75
N LEU A 37 3.21 5.13 12.81
CA LEU A 37 3.66 4.82 14.18
C LEU A 37 3.23 3.40 14.60
N ARG A 38 1.96 3.05 14.38
CA ARG A 38 1.40 1.73 14.70
C ARG A 38 2.14 0.60 13.98
N TYR A 39 2.59 0.87 12.76
CA TYR A 39 3.41 -0.03 11.97
C TYR A 39 4.91 0.02 12.31
N ASN A 40 5.31 0.70 13.38
CA ASN A 40 6.69 0.80 13.87
C ASN A 40 7.64 1.42 12.84
N PHE A 41 7.23 2.49 12.16
CA PHE A 41 8.19 3.35 11.47
C PHE A 41 8.95 4.20 12.51
N PRO A 42 10.27 4.46 12.32
CA PRO A 42 11.02 5.30 13.24
C PRO A 42 10.41 6.70 13.34
N ARG A 43 10.13 7.18 14.56
CA ARG A 43 9.49 8.48 14.82
C ARG A 43 10.16 9.63 14.07
N SER A 44 11.49 9.63 14.02
CA SER A 44 12.30 10.64 13.32
C SER A 44 12.09 10.69 11.81
N LEU A 45 11.64 9.59 11.19
CA LEU A 45 11.42 9.49 9.75
C LEU A 45 9.98 9.72 9.33
N ILE A 46 9.03 9.80 10.28
CA ILE A 46 7.60 9.92 9.95
C ILE A 46 7.28 11.19 9.16
N PRO A 47 7.80 12.39 9.48
CA PRO A 47 7.55 13.56 8.66
C PRO A 47 7.97 13.37 7.19
N THR A 48 9.09 12.68 6.95
CA THR A 48 9.58 12.35 5.61
C THR A 48 8.64 11.36 4.90
N TRP A 49 8.23 10.28 5.57
CA TRP A 49 7.27 9.32 5.02
C TRP A 49 5.92 9.96 4.69
N VAL A 50 5.41 10.83 5.57
CA VAL A 50 4.16 11.55 5.34
C VAL A 50 4.28 12.46 4.11
N CYS A 51 5.38 13.22 3.98
CA CYS A 51 5.61 14.04 2.79
C CYS A 51 5.68 13.19 1.51
N LEU A 52 6.42 12.08 1.56
CA LEU A 52 6.59 11.19 0.42
C LEU A 52 5.24 10.63 -0.07
N ILE A 53 4.43 10.12 0.86
CA ILE A 53 3.12 9.55 0.58
C ILE A 53 2.13 10.63 0.10
N GLU A 54 2.13 11.80 0.73
CA GLU A 54 1.30 12.93 0.30
C GLU A 54 1.59 13.32 -1.14
N HIS A 55 2.85 13.44 -1.52
CA HIS A 55 3.24 13.77 -2.90
C HIS A 55 3.00 12.61 -3.88
N ALA A 56 3.28 11.37 -3.47
CA ALA A 56 3.24 10.21 -4.36
C ALA A 56 1.81 9.76 -4.68
N SER A 57 0.95 9.68 -3.67
CA SER A 57 -0.39 9.09 -3.79
C SER A 57 -1.51 10.03 -3.37
N GLY A 58 -1.23 11.17 -2.74
CA GLY A 58 -2.27 11.97 -2.11
C GLY A 58 -2.87 11.30 -0.87
N ARG A 59 -2.15 10.34 -0.27
CA ARG A 59 -2.57 9.55 0.90
C ARG A 59 -3.72 8.58 0.66
N THR A 60 -3.98 8.17 -0.59
CA THR A 60 -4.99 7.14 -0.90
C THR A 60 -4.36 5.78 -1.17
N THR A 61 -5.01 4.71 -0.71
CA THR A 61 -4.53 3.33 -0.89
C THR A 61 -4.79 2.75 -2.28
N ASP A 62 -5.63 3.38 -3.11
CA ASP A 62 -6.02 2.87 -4.43
C ASP A 62 -5.29 3.54 -5.60
N LYS A 63 -4.31 4.41 -5.31
CA LYS A 63 -3.62 5.16 -6.36
C LYS A 63 -2.82 4.22 -7.27
N VAL A 64 -3.16 4.25 -8.57
CA VAL A 64 -2.38 3.61 -9.63
C VAL A 64 -1.80 4.69 -10.55
N THR A 65 -0.48 4.70 -10.72
CA THR A 65 0.23 5.65 -11.59
C THR A 65 0.97 4.91 -12.69
N ASN A 66 0.58 5.16 -13.94
CA ASN A 66 1.26 4.63 -15.12
C ASN A 66 2.39 5.57 -15.54
N HIS A 67 3.62 5.06 -15.60
CA HIS A 67 4.79 5.82 -16.02
C HIS A 67 5.07 5.58 -17.50
N ASN A 68 4.21 6.12 -18.37
CA ASN A 68 4.32 6.12 -19.85
C ASN A 68 4.97 4.85 -20.43
N ASN A 69 4.37 3.69 -20.12
CA ASN A 69 4.75 2.35 -20.59
C ASN A 69 6.07 1.76 -20.02
N SER A 70 6.77 2.42 -19.11
CA SER A 70 7.95 1.85 -18.46
C SER A 70 7.56 0.89 -17.33
N TYR A 71 6.68 1.34 -16.44
CA TYR A 71 6.18 0.57 -15.30
C TYR A 71 4.96 1.24 -14.68
N THR A 72 4.29 0.53 -13.78
CA THR A 72 3.15 1.05 -13.00
C THR A 72 3.51 1.03 -11.52
N SER A 73 3.11 2.07 -10.79
CA SER A 73 3.24 2.18 -9.34
C SER A 73 1.87 2.08 -8.66
N TYR A 74 1.82 1.43 -7.51
CA TYR A 74 0.58 1.00 -6.86
C TYR A 74 0.55 1.43 -5.40
N GLY A 75 -0.65 1.74 -4.93
CA GLY A 75 -0.97 1.83 -3.52
C GLY A 75 -0.49 3.10 -2.84
N LEU A 76 -0.64 3.11 -1.52
CA LEU A 76 -0.31 4.25 -0.66
C LEU A 76 1.14 4.72 -0.85
N PHE A 77 2.05 3.75 -0.96
CA PHE A 77 3.49 3.97 -1.09
C PHE A 77 3.97 4.04 -2.54
N GLN A 78 3.10 3.96 -3.56
CA GLN A 78 3.49 3.97 -4.97
C GLN A 78 4.63 2.97 -5.30
N ILE A 79 4.45 1.71 -4.91
CA ILE A 79 5.41 0.63 -5.13
C ILE A 79 5.30 0.13 -6.57
N ASN A 80 6.43 0.01 -7.28
CA ASN A 80 6.41 -0.30 -8.71
C ASN A 80 6.45 -1.81 -9.05
N ASN A 81 5.82 -2.16 -10.17
CA ASN A 81 5.80 -3.53 -10.71
C ASN A 81 7.06 -3.92 -11.52
N LYS A 82 7.98 -2.98 -11.72
CA LYS A 82 9.25 -3.26 -12.38
C LYS A 82 10.11 -4.16 -11.49
N GLU A 83 10.28 -3.75 -10.24
CA GLU A 83 11.20 -4.39 -9.29
C GLU A 83 10.48 -5.12 -8.13
N TRP A 84 9.42 -4.54 -7.56
CA TRP A 84 8.99 -4.90 -6.21
C TRP A 84 7.79 -5.84 -6.15
N CYS A 85 6.81 -5.66 -7.01
CA CYS A 85 5.64 -6.53 -7.14
C CYS A 85 5.46 -7.00 -8.61
N LYS A 86 4.52 -7.90 -8.88
CA LYS A 86 4.11 -8.23 -10.27
C LYS A 86 2.60 -8.12 -10.46
N LYS A 87 2.18 -7.62 -11.62
CA LYS A 87 0.78 -7.46 -12.00
C LYS A 87 0.17 -8.85 -12.28
N GLY A 88 -0.99 -9.14 -11.70
CA GLY A 88 -1.78 -10.37 -11.93
C GLY A 88 -1.21 -11.66 -11.32
N ARG A 89 0.05 -11.67 -10.86
CA ARG A 89 0.70 -12.84 -10.24
C ARG A 89 1.70 -12.42 -9.17
N LYS A 90 2.00 -13.31 -8.21
CA LYS A 90 3.04 -13.03 -7.22
C LYS A 90 4.41 -12.93 -7.88
N GLY A 91 5.23 -11.98 -7.43
CA GLY A 91 6.60 -11.82 -7.90
C GLY A 91 7.24 -10.54 -7.41
N GLY A 92 8.39 -10.20 -8.01
CA GLY A 92 9.22 -9.07 -7.58
C GLY A 92 9.89 -9.33 -6.24
N HIS A 93 10.65 -8.35 -5.76
CA HIS A 93 11.39 -8.47 -4.50
C HIS A 93 10.52 -8.54 -3.25
N CYS A 94 9.23 -8.21 -3.33
CA CYS A 94 8.26 -8.39 -2.24
C CYS A 94 7.42 -9.67 -2.38
N SER A 95 7.59 -10.44 -3.47
CA SER A 95 6.92 -11.73 -3.70
C SER A 95 5.38 -11.67 -3.59
N MET A 96 4.80 -10.59 -4.11
CA MET A 96 3.36 -10.27 -3.98
C MET A 96 2.73 -9.85 -5.32
N LYS A 97 1.40 -9.86 -5.39
CA LYS A 97 0.69 -9.23 -6.51
C LYS A 97 0.65 -7.73 -6.27
N CYS A 98 0.77 -6.92 -7.32
CA CYS A 98 0.66 -5.47 -7.17
C CYS A 98 -0.74 -5.02 -6.77
N GLU A 99 -1.75 -5.82 -7.10
CA GLU A 99 -3.14 -5.58 -6.74
C GLU A 99 -3.39 -5.76 -5.23
N ASP A 100 -2.53 -6.51 -4.53
CA ASP A 100 -2.61 -6.65 -3.07
C ASP A 100 -2.35 -5.28 -2.39
N LEU A 101 -1.60 -4.37 -3.02
CA LEU A 101 -1.32 -3.01 -2.51
C LEU A 101 -2.47 -2.01 -2.64
N LEU A 102 -3.63 -2.42 -3.17
CA LEU A 102 -4.75 -1.52 -3.51
C LEU A 102 -5.94 -1.65 -2.55
N ASN A 103 -5.69 -2.08 -1.31
CA ASN A 103 -6.73 -2.36 -0.33
C ASN A 103 -6.53 -1.51 0.96
N GLU A 104 -7.41 -1.64 1.96
CA GLU A 104 -7.33 -0.83 3.19
C GLU A 104 -6.36 -1.38 4.25
N ASP A 105 -6.08 -2.68 4.22
CA ASP A 105 -5.06 -3.32 5.03
C ASP A 105 -3.69 -2.97 4.47
N LEU A 106 -2.91 -2.24 5.27
CA LEU A 106 -1.57 -1.79 4.91
C LEU A 106 -0.48 -2.76 5.33
N ALA A 107 -0.80 -3.93 5.90
CA ALA A 107 0.20 -4.80 6.49
C ALA A 107 1.23 -5.28 5.46
N ASP A 108 0.81 -5.65 4.26
CA ASP A 108 1.69 -6.04 3.14
C ASP A 108 2.37 -4.83 2.48
N ASP A 109 1.64 -3.74 2.27
CA ASP A 109 2.17 -2.45 1.81
C ASP A 109 3.38 -2.00 2.65
N VAL A 110 3.20 -1.95 3.97
CA VAL A 110 4.22 -1.54 4.94
C VAL A 110 5.42 -2.47 4.91
N ARG A 111 5.19 -3.80 4.88
CA ARG A 111 6.29 -4.77 4.82
C ARG A 111 7.13 -4.55 3.56
N CYS A 112 6.49 -4.31 2.42
CA CYS A 112 7.20 -4.05 1.18
C CYS A 112 7.91 -2.69 1.20
N ALA A 113 7.24 -1.62 1.63
CA ALA A 113 7.83 -0.28 1.72
C ALA A 113 9.07 -0.23 2.64
N LYS A 114 9.02 -0.91 3.79
CA LYS A 114 10.18 -1.05 4.69
C LYS A 114 11.32 -1.79 4.02
N ARG A 115 11.04 -2.92 3.36
CA ARG A 115 12.06 -3.67 2.59
C ARG A 115 12.72 -2.81 1.50
N ILE A 116 11.94 -1.96 0.83
CA ILE A 116 12.46 -1.02 -0.18
C ILE A 116 13.40 -0.02 0.49
N TYR A 117 12.95 0.59 1.59
CA TYR A 117 13.74 1.55 2.35
C TYR A 117 15.04 0.94 2.87
N ASP A 118 15.01 -0.27 3.41
CA ASP A 118 16.20 -0.94 3.92
C ASP A 118 17.25 -1.21 2.82
N ARG A 119 16.80 -1.41 1.57
CA ARG A 119 17.70 -1.70 0.43
C ARG A 119 18.19 -0.46 -0.32
N VAL A 120 17.33 0.54 -0.47
CA VAL A 120 17.56 1.68 -1.40
C VAL A 120 17.43 3.03 -0.69
N GLY A 121 16.80 3.05 0.48
CA GLY A 121 16.39 4.27 1.17
C GLY A 121 15.30 5.03 0.40
N PHE A 122 15.12 6.30 0.75
CA PHE A 122 14.10 7.15 0.13
C PHE A 122 14.31 7.42 -1.37
N LYS A 123 15.51 7.15 -1.89
CA LYS A 123 15.82 7.29 -3.33
C LYS A 123 15.00 6.36 -4.22
N ALA A 124 14.34 5.33 -3.66
CA ALA A 124 13.39 4.50 -4.39
C ALA A 124 12.14 5.27 -4.86
N TRP A 125 11.86 6.45 -4.28
CA TRP A 125 10.77 7.34 -4.65
C TRP A 125 11.33 8.68 -5.17
N PRO A 126 11.98 8.71 -6.35
CA PRO A 126 12.85 9.84 -6.74
C PRO A 126 12.10 11.18 -6.83
N SER A 127 10.91 11.21 -7.43
CA SER A 127 10.12 12.44 -7.59
C SER A 127 9.67 12.99 -6.23
N SER A 128 9.01 12.17 -5.42
CA SER A 128 8.58 12.60 -4.08
C SER A 128 9.77 12.92 -3.17
N TYR A 129 10.86 12.17 -3.27
CA TYR A 129 12.04 12.42 -2.44
C TYR A 129 12.72 13.73 -2.81
N ALA A 130 12.83 14.06 -4.10
CA ALA A 130 13.31 15.37 -4.53
C ALA A 130 12.43 16.50 -3.97
N TYR A 131 11.10 16.38 -4.14
CA TYR A 131 10.13 17.33 -3.61
C TYR A 131 10.29 17.55 -2.09
N CYS A 132 10.39 16.47 -1.32
CA CYS A 132 10.46 16.52 0.14
C CYS A 132 11.80 17.00 0.71
N LYS A 133 12.86 17.05 -0.11
CA LYS A 133 14.13 17.67 0.29
C LYS A 133 14.13 19.19 0.14
N GLU A 134 13.37 19.71 -0.82
CA GLU A 134 13.31 21.15 -1.12
C GLU A 134 12.28 21.89 -0.27
N LYS A 135 11.29 21.17 0.26
CA LYS A 135 10.20 21.71 1.07
C LYS A 135 10.40 21.38 2.54
N SER A 136 9.91 22.27 3.41
CA SER A 136 9.76 21.95 4.83
C SER A 136 8.85 20.74 5.00
N LEU A 137 9.29 19.78 5.82
CA LEU A 137 8.51 18.60 6.11
C LEU A 137 7.24 18.94 6.90
N PRO A 138 6.23 18.05 6.82
CA PRO A 138 5.26 17.75 7.83
C PRO A 138 5.32 18.43 9.20
N ASP A 139 4.61 19.53 9.51
CA ASP A 139 4.37 19.79 10.94
C ASP A 139 3.32 18.80 11.45
N LEU A 140 3.78 17.85 12.27
CA LEU A 140 2.98 16.79 12.87
C LEU A 140 2.83 16.98 14.38
N SER A 141 3.25 18.12 14.95
CA SER A 141 3.17 18.40 16.39
C SER A 141 1.74 18.43 16.94
N ARG A 142 0.76 18.67 16.07
CA ARG A 142 -0.68 18.70 16.38
C ARG A 142 -1.39 17.37 16.10
N CYS A 143 -0.64 16.34 15.71
CA CYS A 143 -1.10 14.97 15.58
C CYS A 143 -0.75 14.18 16.85
#